data_AF-A0A643BYI6-F1
#
_entry.id   AF-A0A643BYI6-F1
#
_cell.length_a   1.000
_cell.length_b   1.000
_cell.length_c   1.000
_cell.angle_alpha   90.00
_cell.angle_beta   90.00
_cell.angle_gamma   90.00
#
_symmetry.space_group_name_H-M   'P 1'
#
loop_
_entity.id
_entity.type
_entity.pdbx_description
1 polymer ?
#
loop_
_entity_poly.entity_id
_entity_poly.type
_entity_poly.pdbx_seq_one_letter_code
_entity_poly.pdbx_strand_id
1 'polypeptide(L)'
;MWGGNVASFIEFLKAIQDGTIVLMGTYDDGATKLNDEARQLIAELGSTSITHLGFTDNWVFCGGKGIKTKSPFEQHIKNNKDTNKYEGWPEVVEMEGCIPQKQD
;
A
#
# COMPACT_ATOMS: atom_id res chain seq x y z
N MET A 1 -4.78 3.23 9.49
CA MET A 1 -4.46 1.94 10.18
C MET A 1 -3.89 2.19 11.59
N TRP A 2 -4.48 3.12 12.36
CA TRP A 2 -3.97 3.52 13.69
C TRP A 2 -4.84 2.98 14.85
N GLY A 3 -6.11 3.39 14.93
CA GLY A 3 -7.00 3.05 16.03
C GLY A 3 -7.93 1.85 15.80
N GLY A 4 -7.99 1.33 14.58
CA GLY A 4 -8.92 0.26 14.18
C GLY A 4 -8.38 -1.16 14.36
N ASN A 5 -9.28 -2.15 14.24
CA ASN A 5 -8.92 -3.56 14.12
C ASN A 5 -8.62 -3.91 12.66
N VAL A 6 -7.53 -4.66 12.42
CA VAL A 6 -7.09 -5.08 11.08
C VAL A 6 -7.97 -6.18 10.47
N ALA A 7 -8.78 -6.89 11.26
CA ALA A 7 -9.59 -8.03 10.80
C ALA A 7 -10.49 -7.69 9.61
N SER A 8 -11.28 -6.61 9.69
CA SER A 8 -12.17 -6.19 8.60
C SER A 8 -11.41 -5.81 7.33
N PHE A 9 -10.18 -5.30 7.46
CA PHE A 9 -9.33 -5.01 6.30
C PHE A 9 -8.81 -6.30 5.64
N ILE A 10 -8.41 -7.30 6.44
CA ILE A 10 -8.02 -8.62 5.94
C ILE A 10 -9.17 -9.32 5.22
N GLU A 11 -10.38 -9.27 5.79
CA GLU A 11 -11.58 -9.82 5.15
C GLU A 11 -11.84 -9.16 3.79
N PHE A 12 -11.73 -7.82 3.72
CA PHE A 12 -11.84 -7.09 2.46
C PHE A 12 -10.77 -7.53 1.44
N LEU A 13 -9.50 -7.61 1.84
CA LEU A 13 -8.40 -8.02 0.96
C LEU A 13 -8.59 -9.44 0.40
N LYS A 14 -9.10 -10.37 1.21
CA LYS A 14 -9.39 -11.76 0.79
C LYS A 14 -10.54 -11.85 -0.22
N ALA A 15 -11.49 -10.92 -0.17
CA ALA A 15 -12.65 -10.91 -1.05
C ALA A 15 -12.38 -10.35 -2.47
N ILE A 16 -11.20 -9.74 -2.68
CA ILE A 16 -10.81 -9.16 -3.97
C ILE A 16 -10.70 -10.27 -5.03
N GLN A 17 -11.44 -10.10 -6.13
CA GLN A 17 -11.51 -11.05 -7.23
C GLN A 17 -10.30 -10.92 -8.17
N ASP A 18 -9.87 -12.03 -8.77
CA ASP A 18 -8.77 -12.06 -9.74
C ASP A 18 -9.03 -11.10 -10.93
N GLY A 19 -8.01 -10.37 -11.35
CA GLY A 19 -8.09 -9.34 -12.39
C GLY A 19 -8.57 -7.97 -11.91
N THR A 20 -8.93 -7.81 -10.64
CA THR A 20 -9.28 -6.50 -10.05
C THR A 20 -8.03 -5.61 -9.94
N ILE A 21 -8.12 -4.38 -10.45
CA ILE A 21 -7.13 -3.32 -10.20
C ILE A 21 -7.34 -2.80 -8.77
N VAL A 22 -6.25 -2.69 -8.00
CA VAL A 22 -6.32 -2.24 -6.61
C VAL A 22 -5.42 -1.02 -6.41
N LEU A 23 -6.03 0.12 -6.10
CA LEU A 23 -5.33 1.36 -5.77
C LEU A 23 -5.37 1.57 -4.26
N MET A 24 -4.22 1.87 -3.65
CA MET A 24 -4.07 2.15 -2.23
C MET A 24 -3.23 3.41 -2.02
N GLY A 25 -3.60 4.19 -1.01
CA GLY A 25 -2.84 5.35 -0.56
C GLY A 25 -2.96 5.47 0.96
N THR A 26 -1.89 5.88 1.63
CA THR A 26 -1.91 6.13 3.07
C THR A 26 -2.49 7.51 3.38
N TYR A 27 -3.07 7.64 4.57
CA TYR A 27 -3.39 8.94 5.16
C TYR A 27 -3.08 8.88 6.66
N ASP A 28 -2.30 9.86 7.13
CA ASP A 28 -1.74 9.93 8.48
C ASP A 28 -0.84 8.74 8.83
N ASP A 29 -1.42 7.60 9.24
CA ASP A 29 -0.70 6.36 9.52
C ASP A 29 -1.36 5.14 8.85
N GLY A 30 -0.60 4.54 7.94
CA GLY A 30 -0.96 3.33 7.20
C GLY A 30 -0.45 2.03 7.82
N ALA A 31 0.41 2.07 8.84
CA ALA A 31 1.23 0.90 9.20
C ALA A 31 0.97 0.30 10.58
N THR A 32 0.55 1.08 11.58
CA THR A 32 0.62 0.66 12.99
C THR A 32 -0.16 -0.61 13.32
N LYS A 33 -1.31 -0.81 12.67
CA LYS A 33 -2.15 -2.00 12.87
C LYS A 33 -1.95 -3.10 11.82
N LEU A 34 -1.06 -2.91 10.84
CA LEU A 34 -0.77 -3.96 9.87
C LEU A 34 -0.05 -5.12 10.54
N ASN A 35 -0.60 -6.32 10.41
CA ASN A 35 0.04 -7.57 10.78
C ASN A 35 0.64 -8.28 9.56
N ASP A 36 1.35 -9.38 9.79
CA ASP A 36 2.03 -10.14 8.74
C ASP A 36 1.05 -10.65 7.67
N GLU A 37 -0.16 -11.05 8.05
CA GLU A 37 -1.20 -11.50 7.12
C GLU A 37 -1.64 -10.38 6.18
N ALA A 38 -1.96 -9.19 6.70
CA ALA A 38 -2.34 -8.05 5.89
C ALA A 38 -1.21 -7.63 4.93
N ARG A 39 0.04 -7.61 5.44
CA ARG A 39 1.22 -7.30 4.62
C ARG A 39 1.42 -8.33 3.50
N GLN A 40 1.27 -9.61 3.81
CA GLN A 40 1.38 -10.69 2.84
C GLN A 40 0.31 -10.59 1.75
N LEU A 41 -0.95 -10.35 2.13
CA LEU A 41 -2.06 -10.20 1.17
C LEU A 41 -1.84 -9.02 0.22
N ILE A 42 -1.29 -7.90 0.70
CA ILE A 42 -0.98 -6.75 -0.15
C ILE A 42 0.27 -7.00 -1.00
N ALA A 43 1.27 -7.72 -0.48
CA ALA A 43 2.44 -8.13 -1.25
C ALA A 43 2.05 -9.04 -2.44
N GLU A 44 1.05 -9.91 -2.25
CA GLU A 44 0.47 -10.74 -3.31
C GLU A 44 -0.28 -9.93 -4.40
N LEU A 45 -0.66 -8.68 -4.11
CA LEU A 45 -1.18 -7.74 -5.13
C LEU A 45 -0.05 -7.06 -5.92
N GLY A 46 1.21 -7.34 -5.59
CA GLY A 46 2.40 -6.84 -6.28
C GLY A 46 3.22 -5.79 -5.51
N SER A 47 2.85 -5.47 -4.27
CA SER A 47 3.57 -4.47 -3.46
C SER A 47 4.90 -5.02 -2.94
N THR A 48 5.92 -4.17 -2.96
CA THR A 48 7.21 -4.41 -2.31
C THR A 48 7.38 -3.59 -1.05
N SER A 49 6.84 -2.36 -1.02
CA SER A 49 6.97 -1.43 0.10
C SER A 49 6.16 -1.86 1.33
N ILE A 50 5.04 -2.55 1.15
CA ILE A 50 4.17 -2.93 2.26
C ILE A 50 4.85 -3.82 3.31
N THR A 51 5.90 -4.56 2.92
CA THR A 51 6.65 -5.43 3.84
C THR A 51 7.40 -4.64 4.91
N HIS A 52 7.79 -3.40 4.61
CA HIS A 52 8.58 -2.53 5.49
C HIS A 52 7.91 -1.19 5.79
N LEU A 53 6.67 -0.98 5.33
CA LEU A 53 5.91 0.24 5.61
C LEU A 53 5.79 0.47 7.12
N GLY A 54 6.29 1.61 7.57
CA GLY A 54 6.41 2.01 8.96
C GLY A 54 5.46 3.14 9.38
N PHE A 55 5.54 3.49 10.66
CA PHE A 55 4.70 4.53 11.28
C PHE A 55 4.81 5.87 10.53
N THR A 56 3.66 6.37 10.08
CA THR A 56 3.48 7.62 9.31
C THR A 56 4.31 7.75 8.03
N ASP A 57 4.79 6.62 7.48
CA ASP A 57 5.31 6.59 6.12
C ASP A 57 4.20 6.93 5.12
N ASN A 58 4.54 7.71 4.09
CA ASN A 58 3.64 7.95 2.97
C ASN A 58 3.87 6.91 1.87
N TRP A 59 2.80 6.31 1.37
CA TRP A 59 2.86 5.26 0.37
C TRP A 59 1.64 5.31 -0.56
N VAL A 60 1.90 5.20 -1.86
CA VAL A 60 0.88 5.04 -2.90
C VAL A 60 1.24 3.83 -3.75
N PHE A 61 0.20 3.08 -4.13
CA PHE A 61 0.37 1.81 -4.82
C PHE A 61 -0.80 1.55 -5.75
N CYS A 62 -0.48 1.01 -6.92
CA CYS A 62 -1.46 0.43 -7.82
C CYS A 62 -1.00 -0.98 -8.18
N GLY A 63 -1.75 -1.98 -7.74
CA GLY A 63 -1.49 -3.39 -8.04
C GLY A 63 -2.70 -4.08 -8.63
N GLY A 64 -2.68 -5.41 -8.61
CA GLY A 64 -3.80 -6.19 -9.08
C GLY A 64 -3.81 -7.62 -8.54
N LYS A 65 -5.02 -8.13 -8.32
CA LYS A 65 -5.18 -9.52 -7.87
C LYS A 65 -4.82 -10.49 -9.00
N GLY A 66 -3.91 -11.42 -8.70
CA GLY A 66 -3.41 -12.40 -9.67
C GLY A 66 -2.16 -11.96 -10.44
N ILE A 67 -1.60 -10.78 -10.15
CA ILE A 67 -0.32 -10.33 -10.73
C ILE A 67 0.78 -11.36 -10.43
N LYS A 68 1.67 -11.60 -11.40
CA LYS A 68 2.79 -12.55 -11.27
C LYS A 68 4.14 -11.87 -11.07
N THR A 69 4.14 -10.55 -11.04
CA THR A 69 5.32 -9.70 -10.92
C THR A 69 5.11 -8.67 -9.82
N LYS A 70 6.19 -7.99 -9.44
CA LYS A 70 6.09 -6.74 -8.68
C LYS A 70 5.35 -5.70 -9.53
N SER A 71 4.57 -4.84 -8.89
CA SER A 71 3.92 -3.75 -9.61
C SER A 71 4.96 -2.71 -10.05
N PRO A 72 4.88 -2.18 -11.28
CA PRO A 72 5.68 -1.03 -11.68
C PRO A 72 5.14 0.30 -11.11
N PHE A 73 3.99 0.28 -10.42
CA PHE A 73 3.30 1.46 -9.88
C PHE A 73 3.30 1.43 -8.35
N GLU A 74 4.41 1.82 -7.74
CA GLU A 74 4.55 1.94 -6.30
C GLU A 74 5.53 3.07 -5.95
N GLN A 75 5.16 3.92 -4.98
CA GLN A 75 6.04 4.96 -4.44
C GLN A 75 5.90 5.04 -2.91
N HIS A 76 7.00 5.36 -2.24
CA HIS A 76 7.10 5.42 -0.78
C HIS A 76 8.06 6.52 -0.35
N ILE A 77 7.65 7.29 0.67
CA ILE A 77 8.50 8.24 1.37
C ILE A 77 8.47 7.86 2.84
N LYS A 78 9.63 7.46 3.34
CA LYS A 78 9.82 7.08 4.74
C LYS A 78 9.69 8.30 5.66
N ASN A 79 8.98 8.15 6.77
CA ASN A 79 9.02 9.10 7.87
C ASN A 79 10.45 9.19 8.43
N ASN A 80 11.04 10.38 8.34
CA ASN A 80 12.37 10.66 8.86
C ASN A 80 12.42 12.08 9.43
N LYS A 81 12.70 12.18 10.74
CA LYS A 81 12.77 13.46 11.48
C LYS A 81 13.71 14.48 10.85
N ASP A 82 14.76 14.04 10.19
CA ASP A 82 15.78 14.93 9.61
C ASP A 82 15.35 15.51 8.24
N THR A 83 14.41 14.86 7.55
CA THR A 83 14.03 15.21 6.16
C THR A 83 12.54 15.48 5.98
N ASN A 84 11.72 15.28 7.01
CA ASN A 84 10.28 15.48 6.94
C ASN A 84 9.93 16.93 6.60
N LYS A 85 8.94 17.09 5.72
CA LYS A 85 8.38 18.39 5.34
C LYS A 85 7.46 18.97 6.40
N TYR A 86 6.73 18.11 7.12
CA TYR A 86 5.83 18.49 8.20
C TYR A 86 6.40 18.02 9.54
N GLU A 87 5.94 18.61 10.64
CA GLU A 87 6.37 18.22 11.98
C GLU A 87 5.86 16.81 12.33
N GLY A 88 6.67 15.78 12.04
CA GLY A 88 6.35 14.37 12.30
C GLY A 88 5.81 13.57 11.11
N TRP A 89 5.62 14.19 9.94
CA TRP A 89 5.16 13.52 8.72
C TRP A 89 6.01 13.88 7.49
N PRO A 90 6.27 12.90 6.60
CA PRO A 90 6.91 13.15 5.31
C PRO A 90 6.01 13.97 4.39
N GLU A 91 6.57 14.44 3.28
CA GLU A 91 5.76 15.11 2.26
C GLU A 91 4.81 14.14 1.53
N VAL A 92 3.83 14.71 0.81
CA VAL A 92 2.89 13.92 0.00
C VAL A 92 3.67 13.17 -1.07
N VAL A 93 3.37 11.89 -1.24
CA VAL A 93 3.90 11.07 -2.32
C VAL A 93 2.86 10.98 -3.43
N GLU A 94 3.28 11.21 -4.67
CA GLU A 94 2.42 11.23 -5.85
C GLU A 94 2.91 10.21 -6.89
N MET A 95 1.98 9.68 -7.66
CA MET A 95 2.26 8.75 -8.74
C MET A 95 1.15 8.80 -9.78
N GLU A 96 1.54 8.83 -11.04
CA GLU A 96 0.65 8.75 -12.21
C GLU A 96 1.18 7.70 -13.19
N GLY A 97 0.33 7.20 -14.09
CA GLY A 97 0.75 6.21 -15.07
C GLY A 97 -0.40 5.63 -15.87
N CYS A 98 -0.06 4.64 -16.70
CA CYS A 98 -0.99 3.97 -17.61
C CYS A 98 -1.09 2.48 -17.25
N ILE A 99 -2.24 2.06 -16.72
CA ILE A 99 -2.49 0.65 -16.37
C ILE A 99 -2.88 -0.11 -17.64
N PRO A 100 -2.17 -1.19 -18.02
CA PRO A 100 -2.57 -2.01 -19.15
C PRO A 100 -3.96 -2.62 -18.92
N GLN A 101 -4.84 -2.53 -19.92
CA GLN A 101 -6.12 -3.20 -19.88
C GLN A 101 -5.90 -4.72 -19.96
N LYS A 102 -6.55 -5.49 -19.09
CA LYS A 102 -6.57 -6.95 -19.18
C LYS A 102 -7.20 -7.35 -20.51
N GLN A 103 -6.49 -8.14 -21.31
CA GLN A 103 -7.04 -8.81 -22.48
C GLN A 103 -7.48 -10.21 -22.05
N ASP A 104 -8.66 -10.62 -22.50
CA ASP A 104 -9.23 -11.96 -22.23
C ASP A 104 -8.44 -13.08 -22.92
#